data_AF-A0A7Z0EEL7-F1
#
_entry.id   AF-A0A7Z0EEL7-F1
#
_cell.length_a   1.000
_cell.length_b   1.000
_cell.length_c   1.000
_cell.angle_alpha   90.00
_cell.angle_beta   90.00
_cell.angle_gamma   90.00
#
_symmetry.space_group_name_H-M   'P 1'
#
loop_
_entity.id
_entity.type
_entity.pdbx_description
1 polymer ?
#
loop_
_entity_poly.entity_id
_entity_poly.type
_entity_poly.pdbx_seq_one_letter_code
_entity_poly.pdbx_strand_id
1 'polypeptide(L)'
;MPDSPARIAVVLHVFYTDLIGEILDELRHIPVPFDVIVTNASGTDLELDTTHLELMSHLTVLDVANHGRDILPLISVANADLLEPYDLVLKIHTKKSEWRENHSDLGGSGTEWRRGFLSGLLGSRATVEKILGEFASDPSLGLLTTDGNVLGPEFWGGDRTLAREILLRLQLELDEESLRFAAGSIYWVRGFVLQGLRALNLDSDDFDAEAGQVDGTTAHAVERIIGILTLEAGYETRQISQLAPSAPDAWRRYETTHPVRPRARVVPFYLPQFHTFPENEAWWGAGFTEWSNVASAQPVFRGHNQPFLPAELGFYDLSNENVRTRQYELASTAGIEGFMYYYYWFAGTKLMNMPVDDLSLGDNHEPFCIMWANENWTRRWDGGSENVLIAQDYDEVPATQFIHDILPLITDPRYIRVDNKPLVSVYRITQIPDYTTVLAYWRQVAVDAGLDGLHLVTVDVGRSMDGIDTDLSAHGLDAFLEFAPHNRKWTPQDRDDLGVDTRFEGNILSYAAMAGGSELQLLEPIDVQRYPGVMVNFDNTARRQWQPDLWYGANPFTFRRWLNSAVSAVSDRDFDHRLVFINAWNEWAEGAVLEPSQRFGRTYLLAVHDVLFR
;
A
#
# COMPACT_ATOMS: atom_id res chain seq x y z
N MET A 1 -15.72 -11.95 -8.14
CA MET A 1 -14.62 -11.81 -9.11
C MET A 1 -14.41 -13.12 -9.85
N PRO A 2 -13.97 -13.11 -11.10
CA PRO A 2 -13.63 -14.33 -11.83
C PRO A 2 -12.40 -15.02 -11.22
N ASP A 3 -12.30 -16.34 -11.34
CA ASP A 3 -11.20 -17.15 -10.78
C ASP A 3 -9.84 -16.88 -11.49
N SER A 4 -9.87 -16.27 -12.66
CA SER A 4 -8.67 -15.91 -13.46
C SER A 4 -8.92 -14.61 -14.21
N PRO A 5 -8.85 -13.46 -13.52
CA PRO A 5 -9.09 -12.16 -14.15
C PRO A 5 -8.03 -11.84 -15.21
N ALA A 6 -8.44 -11.08 -16.21
CA ALA A 6 -7.49 -10.43 -17.12
C ALA A 6 -6.69 -9.34 -16.39
N ARG A 7 -5.61 -8.85 -17.01
CA ARG A 7 -4.84 -7.71 -16.46
C ARG A 7 -5.51 -6.36 -16.72
N ILE A 8 -6.45 -6.32 -17.66
CA ILE A 8 -7.16 -5.11 -18.06
C ILE A 8 -8.65 -5.29 -17.77
N ALA A 9 -9.27 -4.25 -17.20
CA ALA A 9 -10.72 -4.12 -17.14
C ALA A 9 -11.22 -2.93 -17.95
N VAL A 10 -12.43 -3.06 -18.46
CA VAL A 10 -13.24 -1.96 -19.00
C VAL A 10 -14.40 -1.73 -18.04
N VAL A 11 -14.44 -0.55 -17.43
CA VAL A 11 -15.58 -0.11 -16.60
C VAL A 11 -16.47 0.76 -17.48
N LEU A 12 -17.62 0.20 -17.89
CA LEU A 12 -18.59 0.85 -18.76
C LEU A 12 -19.84 1.27 -17.97
N HIS A 13 -20.05 2.57 -17.81
CA HIS A 13 -21.29 3.08 -17.21
C HIS A 13 -22.37 3.36 -18.27
N VAL A 14 -23.54 2.75 -18.10
CA VAL A 14 -24.65 2.76 -19.05
C VAL A 14 -25.85 3.49 -18.47
N PHE A 15 -26.18 4.63 -19.08
CA PHE A 15 -27.44 5.34 -18.91
C PHE A 15 -28.18 5.44 -20.26
N TYR A 16 -27.48 5.75 -21.35
CA TYR A 16 -28.05 5.80 -22.71
C TYR A 16 -27.76 4.50 -23.46
N THR A 17 -28.76 3.64 -23.59
CA THR A 17 -28.61 2.31 -24.18
C THR A 17 -28.32 2.31 -25.68
N ASP A 18 -28.70 3.37 -26.40
CA ASP A 18 -28.48 3.52 -27.84
C ASP A 18 -26.99 3.71 -28.22
N LEU A 19 -26.13 4.03 -27.25
CA LEU A 19 -24.70 4.23 -27.47
C LEU A 19 -23.84 3.00 -27.16
N ILE A 20 -24.44 1.93 -26.64
CA ILE A 20 -23.72 0.71 -26.26
C ILE A 20 -23.03 0.08 -27.47
N GLY A 21 -23.75 -0.08 -28.59
CA GLY A 21 -23.23 -0.74 -29.78
C GLY A 21 -21.95 -0.08 -30.33
N GLU A 22 -21.95 1.26 -30.43
CA GLU A 22 -20.76 2.04 -30.85
C GLU A 22 -19.56 1.78 -29.93
N ILE A 23 -19.78 1.71 -28.62
CA ILE A 23 -18.71 1.48 -27.65
C ILE A 23 -18.18 0.05 -27.73
N LEU A 24 -19.08 -0.95 -27.76
CA LEU A 24 -18.68 -2.36 -27.86
C LEU A 24 -17.88 -2.61 -29.14
N ASP A 25 -18.30 -2.06 -30.28
CA ASP A 25 -17.57 -2.18 -31.55
C ASP A 25 -16.12 -1.70 -31.46
N GLU A 26 -15.84 -0.66 -30.65
CA GLU A 26 -14.50 -0.10 -30.47
C GLU A 26 -13.63 -0.94 -29.49
N LEU A 27 -14.25 -1.69 -28.57
CA LEU A 27 -13.50 -2.55 -27.63
C LEU A 27 -12.75 -3.69 -28.34
N ARG A 28 -13.14 -4.07 -29.56
CA ARG A 28 -12.43 -5.07 -30.37
C ARG A 28 -10.98 -4.67 -30.69
N HIS A 29 -10.65 -3.39 -30.55
CA HIS A 29 -9.31 -2.88 -30.80
C HIS A 29 -8.34 -3.16 -29.63
N ILE A 30 -8.82 -3.60 -28.46
CA ILE A 30 -7.97 -4.02 -27.35
C ILE A 30 -7.20 -5.29 -27.73
N PRO A 31 -5.85 -5.27 -27.73
CA PRO A 31 -5.04 -6.33 -28.34
C PRO A 31 -4.73 -7.51 -27.41
N VAL A 32 -5.25 -7.51 -26.18
CA VAL A 32 -4.98 -8.49 -25.11
C VAL A 32 -6.29 -8.92 -24.43
N PRO A 33 -6.33 -10.04 -23.69
CA PRO A 33 -7.49 -10.39 -22.89
C PRO A 33 -7.90 -9.27 -21.93
N PHE A 34 -9.20 -9.01 -21.82
CA PHE A 34 -9.76 -8.01 -20.90
C PHE A 34 -11.11 -8.45 -20.32
N ASP A 35 -11.45 -7.89 -19.16
CA ASP A 35 -12.76 -8.08 -18.52
C ASP A 35 -13.62 -6.83 -18.67
N VAL A 36 -14.94 -6.99 -18.68
CA VAL A 36 -15.90 -5.88 -18.81
C VAL A 36 -16.81 -5.85 -17.58
N ILE A 37 -16.85 -4.71 -16.90
CA ILE A 37 -17.74 -4.41 -15.78
C ILE A 37 -18.69 -3.30 -16.23
N VAL A 38 -19.97 -3.65 -16.36
CA VAL A 38 -21.02 -2.71 -16.75
C VAL A 38 -21.80 -2.28 -15.52
N THR A 39 -21.94 -0.97 -15.32
CA THR A 39 -22.92 -0.43 -14.37
C THR A 39 -24.13 0.09 -15.14
N ASN A 40 -25.29 -0.55 -14.94
CA ASN A 40 -26.53 -0.27 -15.66
C ASN A 40 -27.43 0.65 -14.82
N ALA A 41 -27.47 1.93 -15.19
CA ALA A 41 -28.37 2.94 -14.64
C ALA A 41 -29.56 3.25 -15.57
N SER A 42 -29.76 2.49 -16.66
CA SER A 42 -30.81 2.77 -17.65
C SER A 42 -32.23 2.45 -17.16
N GLY A 43 -32.36 1.63 -16.12
CA GLY A 43 -33.65 1.14 -15.61
C GLY A 43 -34.30 0.05 -16.47
N THR A 44 -33.58 -0.46 -17.47
CA THR A 44 -34.00 -1.57 -18.33
C THR A 44 -32.89 -2.60 -18.49
N ASP A 45 -33.25 -3.86 -18.74
CA ASP A 45 -32.28 -4.90 -19.06
C ASP A 45 -31.48 -4.53 -20.31
N LEU A 46 -30.17 -4.79 -20.28
CA LEU A 46 -29.26 -4.47 -21.39
C LEU A 46 -29.09 -5.66 -22.32
N GLU A 47 -29.27 -5.43 -23.62
CA GLU A 47 -28.83 -6.36 -24.67
C GLU A 47 -27.41 -5.99 -25.10
N LEU A 48 -26.42 -6.80 -24.70
CA LEU A 48 -25.00 -6.57 -24.99
C LEU A 48 -24.52 -7.59 -26.03
N ASP A 49 -24.43 -7.19 -27.30
CA ASP A 49 -23.82 -8.04 -28.33
C ASP A 49 -22.29 -8.01 -28.21
N THR A 50 -21.76 -9.05 -27.59
CA THR A 50 -20.32 -9.24 -27.35
C THR A 50 -19.71 -10.32 -28.25
N THR A 51 -20.46 -10.84 -29.23
CA THR A 51 -20.05 -11.99 -30.05
C THR A 51 -18.79 -11.75 -30.88
N HIS A 52 -18.46 -10.49 -31.15
CA HIS A 52 -17.28 -10.06 -31.91
C HIS A 52 -16.09 -9.67 -31.02
N LEU A 53 -16.22 -9.73 -29.70
CA LEU A 53 -15.16 -9.40 -28.73
C LEU A 53 -14.38 -10.67 -28.34
N GLU A 54 -13.56 -11.17 -29.27
CA GLU A 54 -12.82 -12.44 -29.10
C GLU A 54 -11.90 -12.49 -27.88
N LEU A 55 -11.45 -11.34 -27.38
CA LEU A 55 -10.54 -11.22 -26.24
C LEU A 55 -11.25 -10.81 -24.93
N MET A 56 -12.57 -10.62 -24.95
CA MET A 56 -13.34 -10.41 -23.73
C MET A 56 -13.41 -11.72 -22.95
N SER A 57 -12.85 -11.74 -21.74
CA SER A 57 -12.77 -12.95 -20.92
C SER A 57 -13.99 -13.10 -20.02
N HIS A 58 -14.40 -12.02 -19.35
CA HIS A 58 -15.58 -12.01 -18.49
C HIS A 58 -16.42 -10.74 -18.70
N LEU A 59 -17.73 -10.88 -18.48
CA LEU A 59 -18.69 -9.78 -18.46
C LEU A 59 -19.48 -9.82 -17.15
N THR A 60 -19.45 -8.72 -16.41
CA THR A 60 -20.26 -8.51 -15.21
C THR A 60 -21.18 -7.32 -15.45
N VAL A 61 -22.47 -7.48 -15.17
CA VAL A 61 -23.45 -6.38 -15.25
C VAL A 61 -24.03 -6.15 -13.85
N LEU A 62 -23.96 -4.89 -13.41
CA LEU A 62 -24.45 -4.44 -12.10
C LEU A 62 -25.57 -3.43 -12.32
N ASP A 63 -26.79 -3.78 -11.96
CA ASP A 63 -27.89 -2.81 -11.95
C ASP A 63 -27.72 -1.84 -10.78
N VAL A 64 -27.72 -0.55 -11.10
CA VAL A 64 -27.50 0.55 -10.16
C VAL A 64 -28.55 1.62 -10.31
N ALA A 65 -28.78 2.40 -9.25
CA ALA A 65 -29.64 3.57 -9.34
C ALA A 65 -28.98 4.63 -10.24
N ASN A 66 -29.80 5.39 -10.99
CA ASN A 66 -29.35 6.59 -11.68
C ASN A 66 -29.14 7.74 -10.68
N HIS A 67 -28.00 7.69 -9.97
CA HIS A 67 -27.64 8.65 -8.92
C HIS A 67 -26.11 8.80 -8.87
N GLY A 68 -25.63 10.03 -8.71
CA GLY A 68 -24.20 10.33 -8.67
C GLY A 68 -23.51 10.11 -10.03
N ARG A 69 -24.29 10.15 -11.12
CA ARG A 69 -23.84 9.97 -12.51
C ARG A 69 -23.02 8.69 -12.70
N ASP A 70 -21.88 8.76 -13.37
CA ASP A 70 -20.94 7.64 -13.56
C ASP A 70 -19.92 7.50 -12.40
N ILE A 71 -20.01 8.35 -11.38
CA ILE A 71 -19.04 8.42 -10.29
C ILE A 71 -19.48 7.59 -9.09
N LEU A 72 -20.73 7.73 -8.60
CA LEU A 72 -21.22 6.87 -7.52
C LEU A 72 -21.22 5.38 -7.92
N PRO A 73 -21.62 4.99 -9.15
CA PRO A 73 -21.45 3.61 -9.60
C PRO A 73 -20.00 3.15 -9.62
N LEU A 74 -19.05 4.01 -10.04
CA LEU A 74 -17.62 3.70 -9.95
C LEU A 74 -17.17 3.49 -8.50
N ILE A 75 -17.57 4.36 -7.57
CA ILE A 75 -17.30 4.22 -6.13
C ILE A 75 -17.87 2.90 -5.62
N SER A 76 -19.08 2.53 -6.04
CA SER A 76 -19.71 1.26 -5.65
C SER A 76 -18.93 0.05 -6.14
N VAL A 77 -18.40 0.10 -7.38
CA VAL A 77 -17.53 -0.93 -7.94
C VAL A 77 -16.22 -1.04 -7.14
N ALA A 78 -15.60 0.09 -6.78
CA ALA A 78 -14.38 0.11 -5.96
C ALA A 78 -14.63 -0.40 -4.53
N ASN A 79 -15.73 0.02 -3.88
CA ASN A 79 -16.13 -0.43 -2.55
C ASN A 79 -16.45 -1.92 -2.48
N ALA A 80 -16.85 -2.51 -3.61
CA ALA A 80 -17.08 -3.95 -3.75
C ALA A 80 -15.80 -4.73 -4.12
N ASP A 81 -14.64 -4.08 -4.10
CA ASP A 81 -13.32 -4.65 -4.44
C ASP A 81 -13.28 -5.27 -5.85
N LEU A 82 -14.09 -4.75 -6.79
CA LEU A 82 -14.23 -5.30 -8.14
C LEU A 82 -13.17 -4.77 -9.12
N LEU A 83 -12.31 -3.84 -8.72
CA LEU A 83 -11.18 -3.38 -9.56
C LEU A 83 -9.84 -4.03 -9.16
N GLU A 84 -9.83 -4.87 -8.12
CA GLU A 84 -8.70 -5.75 -7.76
C GLU A 84 -8.80 -7.06 -8.56
N PRO A 85 -7.79 -7.49 -9.35
CA PRO A 85 -6.39 -7.07 -9.34
C PRO A 85 -5.93 -6.35 -10.64
N TYR A 86 -6.80 -5.59 -11.32
CA TYR A 86 -6.45 -5.09 -12.66
C TYR A 86 -5.27 -4.10 -12.63
N ASP A 87 -4.30 -4.32 -13.52
CA ASP A 87 -3.17 -3.41 -13.70
C ASP A 87 -3.63 -2.08 -14.30
N LEU A 88 -4.54 -2.17 -15.29
CA LEU A 88 -5.12 -1.04 -15.99
C LEU A 88 -6.63 -1.15 -16.10
N VAL A 89 -7.28 0.00 -16.01
CA VAL A 89 -8.72 0.15 -16.22
C VAL A 89 -8.96 1.17 -17.32
N LEU A 90 -9.79 0.82 -18.29
CA LEU A 90 -10.40 1.74 -19.22
C LEU A 90 -11.78 2.14 -18.68
N LYS A 91 -11.93 3.40 -18.25
CA LYS A 91 -13.22 3.93 -17.79
C LYS A 91 -13.93 4.64 -18.94
N ILE A 92 -15.17 4.24 -19.25
CA ILE A 92 -16.00 4.82 -20.31
C ILE A 92 -17.45 4.90 -19.83
N HIS A 93 -18.21 5.86 -20.37
CA HIS A 93 -19.65 5.96 -20.12
C HIS A 93 -20.44 6.36 -21.36
N THR A 94 -21.74 6.08 -21.35
CA THR A 94 -22.68 6.38 -22.45
C THR A 94 -23.23 7.82 -22.47
N LYS A 95 -22.59 8.82 -21.85
CA LYS A 95 -23.15 10.18 -21.73
C LYS A 95 -23.40 10.89 -23.07
N LYS A 96 -24.56 11.54 -23.18
CA LYS A 96 -24.89 12.59 -24.18
C LYS A 96 -24.69 13.96 -23.52
N SER A 97 -23.84 14.82 -24.08
CA SER A 97 -23.59 16.15 -23.50
C SER A 97 -24.56 17.19 -24.06
N GLU A 98 -25.81 17.18 -23.60
CA GLU A 98 -26.86 18.16 -23.99
C GLU A 98 -26.48 19.61 -23.64
N TRP A 99 -25.65 19.82 -22.61
CA TRP A 99 -25.21 21.15 -22.18
C TRP A 99 -24.33 21.86 -23.23
N ARG A 100 -23.44 21.12 -23.92
CA ARG A 100 -22.58 21.67 -25.00
C ARG A 100 -23.36 21.95 -26.28
N GLU A 101 -24.50 21.30 -26.48
CA GLU A 101 -25.38 21.62 -27.61
C GLU A 101 -26.07 22.99 -27.44
N ASN A 102 -26.13 23.51 -26.21
CA ASN A 102 -26.86 24.73 -25.86
C ASN A 102 -25.96 25.92 -25.42
N HIS A 103 -24.63 25.77 -25.35
CA HIS A 103 -23.70 26.83 -24.90
C HIS A 103 -22.55 27.05 -25.88
N SER A 104 -22.36 28.30 -26.32
CA SER A 104 -21.40 28.72 -27.36
C SER A 104 -19.94 28.84 -26.92
N ASP A 105 -19.65 28.70 -25.62
CA ASP A 105 -18.35 29.09 -25.05
C ASP A 105 -17.30 27.97 -25.09
N LEU A 106 -17.71 26.73 -25.38
CA LEU A 106 -16.83 25.60 -25.68
C LEU A 106 -17.18 25.07 -27.08
N GLY A 107 -16.20 25.05 -27.99
CA GLY A 107 -16.42 24.63 -29.38
C GLY A 107 -16.77 23.13 -29.51
N GLY A 108 -17.72 22.81 -30.40
CA GLY A 108 -18.11 21.44 -30.80
C GLY A 108 -19.35 20.89 -30.08
N SER A 109 -20.07 19.99 -30.75
CA SER A 109 -21.24 19.30 -30.20
C SER A 109 -20.86 18.25 -29.15
N GLY A 110 -21.81 17.90 -28.26
CA GLY A 110 -21.61 16.82 -27.29
C GLY A 110 -21.28 15.47 -27.93
N THR A 111 -21.80 15.22 -29.13
CA THR A 111 -21.51 14.01 -29.93
C THR A 111 -20.08 14.02 -30.49
N GLU A 112 -19.61 15.14 -31.02
CA GLU A 112 -18.22 15.27 -31.51
C GLU A 112 -17.21 15.08 -30.38
N TRP A 113 -17.50 15.60 -29.19
CA TRP A 113 -16.64 15.42 -28.03
C TRP A 113 -16.56 13.96 -27.58
N ARG A 114 -17.69 13.24 -27.48
CA ARG A 114 -17.72 11.79 -27.17
C ARG A 114 -16.94 10.98 -28.20
N ARG A 115 -17.17 11.23 -29.50
CA ARG A 115 -16.42 10.56 -30.57
C ARG A 115 -14.93 10.87 -30.52
N GLY A 116 -14.56 12.07 -30.08
CA GLY A 116 -13.17 12.45 -29.82
C GLY A 116 -12.50 11.53 -28.80
N PHE A 117 -13.18 11.22 -27.68
CA PHE A 117 -12.66 10.26 -26.70
C PHE A 117 -12.52 8.85 -27.27
N LEU A 118 -13.59 8.30 -27.86
CA LEU A 118 -13.57 6.93 -28.40
C LEU A 118 -12.50 6.79 -29.48
N SER A 119 -12.46 7.71 -30.45
CA SER A 119 -11.44 7.71 -31.50
C SER A 119 -10.02 7.84 -30.94
N GLY A 120 -9.81 8.71 -29.95
CA GLY A 120 -8.49 8.93 -29.37
C GLY A 120 -7.97 7.80 -28.48
N LEU A 121 -8.86 7.08 -27.77
CA LEU A 121 -8.48 6.06 -26.77
C LEU A 121 -8.68 4.62 -27.25
N LEU A 122 -9.54 4.42 -28.25
CA LEU A 122 -9.93 3.10 -28.78
C LEU A 122 -10.00 3.03 -30.31
N GLY A 123 -9.91 4.15 -31.04
CA GLY A 123 -10.29 4.21 -32.47
C GLY A 123 -9.49 3.34 -33.44
N SER A 124 -8.40 2.72 -32.99
CA SER A 124 -7.72 1.66 -33.75
C SER A 124 -6.89 0.77 -32.84
N ARG A 125 -6.63 -0.47 -33.29
CA ARG A 125 -5.72 -1.39 -32.59
C ARG A 125 -4.32 -0.78 -32.37
N ALA A 126 -3.78 -0.08 -33.36
CA ALA A 126 -2.48 0.56 -33.25
C ALA A 126 -2.45 1.67 -32.18
N THR A 127 -3.57 2.38 -32.00
CA THR A 127 -3.72 3.37 -30.93
C THR A 127 -3.66 2.69 -29.56
N VAL A 128 -4.42 1.60 -29.37
CA VAL A 128 -4.44 0.88 -28.09
C VAL A 128 -3.11 0.21 -27.79
N GLU A 129 -2.45 -0.40 -28.78
CA GLU A 129 -1.10 -0.95 -28.64
C GLU A 129 -0.09 0.13 -28.21
N LYS A 130 -0.17 1.35 -28.74
CA LYS A 130 0.68 2.48 -28.31
C LYS A 130 0.39 2.86 -26.84
N ILE A 131 -0.88 3.00 -26.47
CA ILE A 131 -1.30 3.38 -25.11
C ILE A 131 -0.79 2.35 -24.09
N LEU A 132 -1.08 1.07 -24.33
CA LEU A 132 -0.63 -0.02 -23.47
C LEU A 132 0.91 -0.09 -23.44
N GLY A 133 1.56 0.06 -24.58
CA GLY A 133 3.02 0.06 -24.65
C GLY A 133 3.66 1.17 -23.80
N GLU A 134 3.05 2.34 -23.73
CA GLU A 134 3.51 3.43 -22.86
C GLU A 134 3.29 3.10 -21.38
N PHE A 135 2.11 2.63 -20.98
CA PHE A 135 1.89 2.21 -19.59
C PHE A 135 2.85 1.09 -19.15
N ALA A 136 3.25 0.21 -20.07
CA ALA A 136 4.23 -0.84 -19.78
C ALA A 136 5.68 -0.31 -19.69
N SER A 137 6.00 0.82 -20.34
CA SER A 137 7.37 1.33 -20.46
C SER A 137 7.67 2.49 -19.51
N ASP A 138 6.68 3.33 -19.23
CA ASP A 138 6.80 4.47 -18.34
C ASP A 138 6.02 4.22 -17.03
N PRO A 139 6.72 3.88 -15.94
CA PRO A 139 6.08 3.61 -14.66
C PRO A 139 5.55 4.89 -13.96
N SER A 140 5.79 6.09 -14.50
CA SER A 140 5.19 7.33 -14.00
C SER A 140 3.80 7.59 -14.61
N LEU A 141 3.44 6.97 -15.74
CA LEU A 141 2.13 7.17 -16.34
C LEU A 141 1.03 6.51 -15.48
N GLY A 142 0.16 7.34 -14.89
CA GLY A 142 -0.95 6.89 -14.05
C GLY A 142 -2.31 7.00 -14.73
N LEU A 143 -2.55 8.10 -15.44
CA LEU A 143 -3.82 8.39 -16.09
C LEU A 143 -3.59 9.01 -17.46
N LEU A 144 -4.33 8.54 -18.46
CA LEU A 144 -4.26 9.01 -19.83
C LEU A 144 -5.65 9.31 -20.40
N THR A 145 -5.84 10.53 -20.89
CA THR A 145 -7.08 10.94 -21.57
C THR A 145 -6.79 11.61 -22.93
N THR A 146 -7.80 12.10 -23.63
CA THR A 146 -7.62 12.77 -24.93
C THR A 146 -7.21 14.24 -24.80
N ASP A 147 -6.62 14.78 -25.87
CA ASP A 147 -6.13 16.16 -25.91
C ASP A 147 -7.25 17.19 -25.63
N GLY A 148 -6.92 18.21 -24.83
CA GLY A 148 -7.83 19.26 -24.36
C GLY A 148 -8.68 18.89 -23.13
N ASN A 149 -8.53 17.68 -22.56
CA ASN A 149 -9.38 17.23 -21.44
C ASN A 149 -8.65 17.11 -20.10
N VAL A 150 -7.37 17.47 -20.01
CA VAL A 150 -6.70 17.69 -18.72
C VAL A 150 -6.87 19.16 -18.33
N LEU A 151 -7.67 19.42 -17.31
CA LEU A 151 -8.09 20.75 -16.89
C LEU A 151 -7.37 21.23 -15.63
N GLY A 152 -7.25 22.55 -15.48
CA GLY A 152 -6.55 23.21 -14.38
C GLY A 152 -7.42 23.77 -13.26
N PRO A 153 -6.79 24.50 -12.31
CA PRO A 153 -7.46 25.13 -11.16
C PRO A 153 -8.65 26.01 -11.53
N GLU A 154 -8.64 26.60 -12.73
CA GLU A 154 -9.70 27.46 -13.26
C GLU A 154 -11.05 26.75 -13.46
N PHE A 155 -11.06 25.41 -13.49
CA PHE A 155 -12.26 24.58 -13.66
C PHE A 155 -12.76 23.95 -12.34
N TRP A 156 -12.27 24.38 -11.18
CA TRP A 156 -12.65 23.80 -9.90
C TRP A 156 -13.85 24.47 -9.21
N GLY A 157 -14.14 25.73 -9.55
CA GLY A 157 -15.39 26.40 -9.16
C GLY A 157 -15.84 26.13 -7.71
N GLY A 158 -17.08 25.66 -7.58
CA GLY A 158 -17.70 25.30 -6.30
C GLY A 158 -17.22 23.98 -5.70
N ASP A 159 -16.56 23.12 -6.48
CA ASP A 159 -16.11 21.81 -6.04
C ASP A 159 -14.88 21.86 -5.14
N ARG A 160 -14.16 22.99 -5.06
CA ARG A 160 -12.98 23.13 -4.18
C ARG A 160 -13.30 22.81 -2.72
N THR A 161 -14.41 23.33 -2.21
CA THR A 161 -14.81 23.11 -0.82
C THR A 161 -15.16 21.65 -0.58
N LEU A 162 -15.99 21.07 -1.45
CA LEU A 162 -16.39 19.66 -1.36
C LEU A 162 -15.17 18.74 -1.48
N ALA A 163 -14.26 19.02 -2.41
CA ALA A 163 -13.05 18.22 -2.59
C ALA A 163 -12.17 18.25 -1.34
N ARG A 164 -12.00 19.44 -0.73
CA ARG A 164 -11.27 19.58 0.54
C ARG A 164 -11.91 18.75 1.65
N GLU A 165 -13.23 18.79 1.77
CA GLU A 165 -13.97 18.02 2.79
C GLU A 165 -13.84 16.49 2.57
N ILE A 166 -13.91 16.03 1.33
CA ILE A 166 -13.75 14.61 0.98
C ILE A 166 -12.30 14.16 1.24
N LEU A 167 -11.30 14.96 0.88
CA LEU A 167 -9.88 14.65 1.09
C LEU A 167 -9.48 14.52 2.57
N LEU A 168 -10.22 15.14 3.50
CA LEU A 168 -10.03 14.90 4.94
C LEU A 168 -10.22 13.43 5.31
N ARG A 169 -11.02 12.66 4.54
CA ARG A 169 -11.17 11.21 4.72
C ARG A 169 -9.90 10.43 4.37
N LEU A 170 -8.91 11.05 3.72
CA LEU A 170 -7.56 10.53 3.52
C LEU A 170 -6.51 11.33 4.28
N GLN A 171 -6.93 12.33 5.07
CA GLN A 171 -6.05 13.29 5.73
C GLN A 171 -5.10 14.00 4.76
N LEU A 172 -5.58 14.21 3.52
CA LEU A 172 -4.86 14.94 2.48
C LEU A 172 -5.30 16.41 2.47
N GLU A 173 -4.34 17.29 2.25
CA GLU A 173 -4.60 18.71 2.03
C GLU A 173 -4.75 18.99 0.54
N LEU A 174 -5.62 19.96 0.21
CA LEU A 174 -5.82 20.40 -1.16
C LEU A 174 -4.72 21.41 -1.53
N ASP A 175 -3.75 20.99 -2.34
CA ASP A 175 -2.76 21.90 -2.92
C ASP A 175 -3.33 22.60 -4.17
N GLU A 176 -3.56 23.91 -4.05
CA GLU A 176 -4.16 24.74 -5.10
C GLU A 176 -3.27 24.88 -6.34
N GLU A 177 -1.95 24.68 -6.22
CA GLU A 177 -1.00 24.84 -7.35
C GLU A 177 -0.95 23.61 -8.26
N SER A 178 -1.27 22.42 -7.72
CA SER A 178 -1.18 21.14 -8.43
C SER A 178 -2.52 20.61 -8.95
N LEU A 179 -3.59 21.41 -8.87
CA LEU A 179 -4.95 21.00 -9.28
C LEU A 179 -5.04 20.71 -10.78
N ARG A 180 -4.89 19.43 -11.14
CA ARG A 180 -5.07 18.88 -12.49
C ARG A 180 -5.96 17.65 -12.44
N PHE A 181 -6.87 17.53 -13.39
CA PHE A 181 -7.74 16.35 -13.50
C PHE A 181 -8.16 16.09 -14.94
N ALA A 182 -8.54 14.85 -15.24
CA ALA A 182 -9.12 14.48 -16.52
C ALA A 182 -10.64 14.68 -16.49
N ALA A 183 -11.12 15.68 -17.25
CA ALA A 183 -12.52 16.03 -17.31
C ALA A 183 -13.32 15.08 -18.21
N GLY A 184 -14.55 14.78 -17.79
CA GLY A 184 -15.46 13.93 -18.55
C GLY A 184 -15.31 12.44 -18.28
N SER A 185 -14.51 12.06 -17.28
CA SER A 185 -14.44 10.69 -16.73
C SER A 185 -14.24 9.55 -17.75
N ILE A 186 -13.54 9.84 -18.85
CA ILE A 186 -13.16 8.87 -19.89
C ILE A 186 -11.64 8.85 -20.05
N TYR A 187 -11.00 7.75 -19.66
CA TYR A 187 -9.55 7.61 -19.63
C TYR A 187 -9.10 6.16 -19.46
N TRP A 188 -7.83 5.91 -19.81
CA TRP A 188 -7.07 4.76 -19.31
C TRP A 188 -6.37 5.16 -18.01
N VAL A 189 -6.38 4.29 -17.00
CA VAL A 189 -5.81 4.59 -15.68
C VAL A 189 -5.28 3.34 -14.99
N ARG A 190 -4.28 3.49 -14.12
CA ARG A 190 -3.80 2.42 -13.23
C ARG A 190 -4.93 1.94 -12.32
N GLY A 191 -5.15 0.63 -12.25
CA GLY A 191 -6.24 0.07 -11.44
C GLY A 191 -6.12 0.45 -9.97
N PHE A 192 -4.90 0.54 -9.43
CA PHE A 192 -4.62 1.05 -8.08
C PHE A 192 -5.30 2.38 -7.76
N VAL A 193 -5.28 3.35 -8.70
CA VAL A 193 -5.85 4.69 -8.45
C VAL A 193 -7.36 4.60 -8.27
N LEU A 194 -8.06 3.82 -9.11
CA LEU A 194 -9.51 3.69 -9.02
C LEU A 194 -9.95 2.78 -7.87
N GLN A 195 -9.28 1.65 -7.66
CA GLN A 195 -9.57 0.76 -6.53
C GLN A 195 -9.31 1.49 -5.20
N GLY A 196 -8.29 2.36 -5.16
CA GLY A 196 -7.98 3.18 -4.00
C GLY A 196 -9.06 4.20 -3.62
N LEU A 197 -10.03 4.50 -4.50
CA LEU A 197 -11.19 5.32 -4.15
C LEU A 197 -12.02 4.71 -3.01
N ARG A 198 -11.93 3.39 -2.82
CA ARG A 198 -12.49 2.70 -1.65
C ARG A 198 -12.10 3.38 -0.33
N ALA A 199 -10.87 3.91 -0.23
CA ALA A 199 -10.37 4.55 0.98
C ALA A 199 -11.13 5.83 1.36
N LEU A 200 -11.90 6.42 0.43
CA LEU A 200 -12.82 7.53 0.72
C LEU A 200 -14.05 7.06 1.50
N ASN A 201 -14.40 5.77 1.41
CA ASN A 201 -15.56 5.16 2.05
C ASN A 201 -16.85 5.96 1.81
N LEU A 202 -17.03 6.45 0.59
CA LEU A 202 -18.23 7.18 0.18
C LEU A 202 -19.34 6.19 -0.18
N ASP A 203 -20.58 6.53 0.15
CA ASP A 203 -21.77 5.78 -0.27
C ASP A 203 -22.80 6.71 -0.94
N SER A 204 -24.01 6.20 -1.19
CA SER A 204 -25.07 7.00 -1.82
C SER A 204 -25.47 8.24 -1.02
N ASP A 205 -25.39 8.20 0.31
CA ASP A 205 -25.85 9.31 1.16
C ASP A 205 -24.89 10.51 1.08
N ASP A 206 -23.66 10.28 0.64
CA ASP A 206 -22.68 11.34 0.37
C ASP A 206 -22.92 12.08 -0.96
N PHE A 207 -23.83 11.59 -1.83
CA PHE A 207 -24.07 12.16 -3.16
C PHE A 207 -25.37 12.96 -3.26
N ASP A 208 -25.30 14.11 -3.92
CA ASP A 208 -26.46 14.97 -4.19
C ASP A 208 -27.56 14.25 -4.99
N ALA A 209 -28.82 14.57 -4.70
CA ALA A 209 -29.94 14.12 -5.53
C ALA A 209 -29.85 14.73 -6.94
N GLU A 210 -30.20 13.95 -7.97
CA GLU A 210 -30.16 14.41 -9.36
C GLU A 210 -31.26 15.45 -9.63
N ALA A 211 -30.85 16.70 -9.87
CA ALA A 211 -31.74 17.83 -10.16
C ALA A 211 -31.27 18.70 -11.34
N GLY A 212 -30.38 18.17 -12.19
CA GLY A 212 -29.85 18.87 -13.36
C GLY A 212 -28.74 19.89 -13.04
N GLN A 213 -28.08 19.74 -11.89
CA GLN A 213 -26.93 20.55 -11.50
C GLN A 213 -25.81 20.41 -12.52
N VAL A 214 -25.10 21.49 -12.83
CA VAL A 214 -24.02 21.50 -13.83
C VAL A 214 -22.61 21.50 -13.25
N ASP A 215 -22.46 21.80 -11.95
CA ASP A 215 -21.19 21.84 -11.19
C ASP A 215 -21.52 21.81 -9.68
N GLY A 216 -20.51 21.64 -8.81
CA GLY A 216 -20.70 21.80 -7.35
C GLY A 216 -21.41 20.63 -6.69
N THR A 217 -21.12 19.39 -7.11
CA THR A 217 -21.71 18.17 -6.53
C THR A 217 -20.62 17.19 -6.11
N THR A 218 -20.94 16.23 -5.24
CA THR A 218 -19.98 15.19 -4.81
C THR A 218 -19.39 14.44 -6.00
N ALA A 219 -20.19 14.15 -7.04
CA ALA A 219 -19.70 13.49 -8.26
C ALA A 219 -18.63 14.33 -8.98
N HIS A 220 -18.83 15.64 -9.09
CA HIS A 220 -17.87 16.56 -9.70
C HIS A 220 -16.60 16.71 -8.86
N ALA A 221 -16.72 16.76 -7.54
CA ALA A 221 -15.59 16.80 -6.63
C ALA A 221 -14.74 15.51 -6.72
N VAL A 222 -15.38 14.33 -6.71
CA VAL A 222 -14.68 13.05 -6.82
C VAL A 222 -13.99 12.87 -8.18
N GLU A 223 -14.62 13.28 -9.29
CA GLU A 223 -13.96 13.29 -10.62
C GLU A 223 -12.62 14.05 -10.58
N ARG A 224 -12.61 15.21 -9.90
CA ARG A 224 -11.41 16.04 -9.75
C ARG A 224 -10.40 15.45 -8.78
N ILE A 225 -10.85 14.85 -7.69
CA ILE A 225 -10.01 14.16 -6.70
C ILE A 225 -9.20 13.03 -7.35
N ILE A 226 -9.72 12.33 -8.36
CA ILE A 226 -8.96 11.28 -9.06
C ILE A 226 -7.62 11.81 -9.61
N GLY A 227 -7.59 13.06 -10.08
CA GLY A 227 -6.35 13.72 -10.50
C GLY A 227 -5.38 13.96 -9.35
N ILE A 228 -5.88 14.39 -8.19
CA ILE A 228 -5.09 14.56 -6.95
C ILE A 228 -4.52 13.22 -6.48
N LEU A 229 -5.35 12.18 -6.43
CA LEU A 229 -4.92 10.85 -5.97
C LEU A 229 -3.93 10.22 -6.94
N THR A 230 -4.05 10.50 -8.25
CA THR A 230 -3.05 10.11 -9.24
C THR A 230 -1.69 10.75 -8.91
N LEU A 231 -1.68 12.06 -8.65
CA LEU A 231 -0.44 12.77 -8.28
C LEU A 231 0.11 12.29 -6.93
N GLU A 232 -0.74 12.14 -5.91
CA GLU A 232 -0.35 11.71 -4.57
C GLU A 232 0.27 10.30 -4.58
N ALA A 233 -0.22 9.42 -5.47
CA ALA A 233 0.36 8.12 -5.73
C ALA A 233 1.76 8.18 -6.37
N GLY A 234 2.23 9.35 -6.80
CA GLY A 234 3.49 9.54 -7.53
C GLY A 234 3.37 9.21 -9.01
N TYR A 235 2.16 9.37 -9.57
CA TYR A 235 1.90 9.21 -10.99
C TYR A 235 1.61 10.55 -11.67
N GLU A 236 1.68 10.53 -13.00
CA GLU A 236 1.32 11.64 -13.87
C GLU A 236 -0.01 11.40 -14.59
N THR A 237 -0.74 12.51 -14.79
CA THR A 237 -1.86 12.58 -15.73
C THR A 237 -1.38 13.15 -17.06
N ARG A 238 -1.57 12.42 -18.15
CA ARG A 238 -1.15 12.80 -19.50
C ARG A 238 -2.29 12.76 -20.51
N GLN A 239 -2.04 13.32 -21.68
CA GLN A 239 -2.90 13.29 -22.86
C GLN A 239 -2.25 12.50 -24.00
N ILE A 240 -3.04 12.06 -24.97
CA ILE A 240 -2.57 11.27 -26.14
C ILE A 240 -1.38 11.92 -26.86
N SER A 241 -1.38 13.24 -27.04
CA SER A 241 -0.28 13.97 -27.69
C SER A 241 1.04 13.91 -26.90
N GLN A 242 1.01 13.56 -25.62
CA GLN A 242 2.16 13.48 -24.73
C GLN A 242 2.75 12.06 -24.64
N LEU A 243 2.17 11.07 -25.34
CA LEU A 243 2.71 9.71 -25.37
C LEU A 243 4.05 9.64 -26.10
N ALA A 244 5.06 9.10 -25.45
CA ALA A 244 6.35 8.81 -26.05
C ALA A 244 6.30 7.51 -26.91
N PRO A 245 7.33 7.26 -27.74
CA PRO A 245 7.51 5.96 -28.37
C PRO A 245 7.91 4.90 -27.34
N SER A 246 7.20 3.78 -27.34
CA SER A 246 7.55 2.57 -26.58
C SER A 246 8.06 1.45 -27.49
N ALA A 247 8.61 0.38 -26.91
CA ALA A 247 9.01 -0.78 -27.71
C ALA A 247 7.78 -1.40 -28.41
N PRO A 248 7.88 -1.87 -29.67
CA PRO A 248 6.72 -2.30 -30.46
C PRO A 248 5.82 -3.36 -29.82
N ASP A 249 6.40 -4.21 -28.96
CA ASP A 249 5.71 -5.30 -28.27
C ASP A 249 5.53 -5.04 -26.76
N ALA A 250 5.80 -3.82 -26.26
CA ALA A 250 5.69 -3.50 -24.83
C ALA A 250 4.28 -3.75 -24.28
N TRP A 251 3.24 -3.53 -25.09
CA TRP A 251 1.84 -3.78 -24.74
C TRP A 251 1.54 -5.25 -24.41
N ARG A 252 2.38 -6.20 -24.88
CA ARG A 252 2.23 -7.63 -24.54
C ARG A 252 2.45 -7.92 -23.07
N ARG A 253 2.98 -6.95 -22.29
CA ARG A 253 3.00 -7.00 -20.81
C ARG A 253 1.63 -7.35 -20.23
N TYR A 254 0.54 -6.97 -20.90
CA TYR A 254 -0.82 -7.20 -20.40
C TYR A 254 -1.46 -8.51 -20.89
N GLU A 255 -0.74 -9.34 -21.65
CA GLU A 255 -1.18 -10.71 -21.91
C GLU A 255 -1.15 -11.52 -20.60
N THR A 256 -2.18 -12.33 -20.34
CA THR A 256 -2.29 -13.15 -19.10
C THR A 256 -1.13 -14.14 -18.95
N THR A 257 -0.52 -14.54 -20.06
CA THR A 257 0.62 -15.46 -20.11
C THR A 257 1.98 -14.78 -19.97
N HIS A 258 2.05 -13.44 -19.97
CA HIS A 258 3.32 -12.73 -19.90
C HIS A 258 3.90 -12.82 -18.48
N PRO A 259 5.12 -13.34 -18.29
CA PRO A 259 5.69 -13.47 -16.96
C PRO A 259 5.98 -12.08 -16.35
N VAL A 260 5.53 -11.86 -15.12
CA VAL A 260 5.91 -10.67 -14.33
C VAL A 260 6.75 -11.14 -13.16
N ARG A 261 7.77 -10.35 -12.82
CA ARG A 261 8.62 -10.59 -11.66
C ARG A 261 8.58 -9.36 -10.77
N PRO A 262 8.62 -9.52 -9.45
CA PRO A 262 8.68 -8.39 -8.55
C PRO A 262 9.97 -7.60 -8.79
N ARG A 263 9.90 -6.28 -8.71
CA ARG A 263 11.06 -5.38 -8.88
C ARG A 263 12.06 -5.47 -7.72
N ALA A 264 11.59 -5.86 -6.54
CA ALA A 264 12.34 -5.95 -5.29
C ALA A 264 11.74 -7.04 -4.39
N ARG A 265 12.49 -7.40 -3.35
CA ARG A 265 12.10 -8.31 -2.27
C ARG A 265 11.57 -7.48 -1.11
N VAL A 266 10.26 -7.53 -0.86
CA VAL A 266 9.62 -6.76 0.21
C VAL A 266 9.37 -7.66 1.41
N VAL A 267 9.81 -7.22 2.59
CA VAL A 267 9.70 -7.97 3.86
C VAL A 267 9.19 -7.04 4.97
N PRO A 268 7.90 -7.10 5.33
CA PRO A 268 7.40 -6.33 6.46
C PRO A 268 7.77 -6.98 7.80
N PHE A 269 7.87 -6.16 8.85
CA PHE A 269 8.02 -6.64 10.22
C PHE A 269 6.72 -7.24 10.73
N TYR A 270 6.81 -8.26 11.58
CA TYR A 270 5.67 -9.02 12.08
C TYR A 270 5.71 -9.13 13.61
N LEU A 271 4.61 -8.70 14.23
CA LEU A 271 4.39 -8.78 15.68
C LEU A 271 3.74 -10.11 16.07
N PRO A 272 4.43 -10.97 16.85
CA PRO A 272 3.88 -12.26 17.28
C PRO A 272 2.87 -12.16 18.44
N GLN A 273 2.48 -10.96 18.91
CA GLN A 273 1.82 -10.78 20.22
C GLN A 273 0.38 -11.29 20.32
N PHE A 274 -0.40 -11.33 19.24
CA PHE A 274 -1.87 -11.54 19.27
C PHE A 274 -2.33 -12.96 19.65
N HIS A 275 -1.77 -13.51 20.74
CA HIS A 275 -2.14 -14.72 21.43
C HIS A 275 -1.88 -14.52 22.93
N THR A 276 -2.55 -15.28 23.79
CA THR A 276 -2.29 -15.20 25.23
C THR A 276 -1.07 -16.04 25.62
N PHE A 277 -0.31 -15.58 26.61
CA PHE A 277 0.78 -16.34 27.21
C PHE A 277 0.96 -15.96 28.69
N PRO A 278 1.57 -16.83 29.53
CA PRO A 278 1.50 -16.72 30.99
C PRO A 278 2.00 -15.38 31.56
N GLU A 279 3.11 -14.87 31.05
CA GLU A 279 3.70 -13.62 31.51
C GLU A 279 2.81 -12.42 31.15
N ASN A 280 2.26 -12.39 29.92
CA ASN A 280 1.28 -11.38 29.50
C ASN A 280 0.07 -11.34 30.46
N GLU A 281 -0.49 -12.52 30.78
CA GLU A 281 -1.65 -12.61 31.65
C GLU A 281 -1.33 -12.17 33.09
N ALA A 282 -0.13 -12.47 33.57
CA ALA A 282 0.33 -12.02 34.89
C ALA A 282 0.52 -10.50 34.96
N TRP A 283 0.90 -9.86 33.86
CA TRP A 283 1.21 -8.43 33.82
C TRP A 283 -0.01 -7.55 33.50
N TRP A 284 -0.90 -8.00 32.61
CA TRP A 284 -2.03 -7.20 32.09
C TRP A 284 -3.41 -7.78 32.37
N GLY A 285 -3.49 -9.00 32.91
CA GLY A 285 -4.73 -9.68 33.24
C GLY A 285 -5.08 -10.82 32.28
N ALA A 286 -5.92 -11.74 32.75
CA ALA A 286 -6.32 -12.92 32.01
C ALA A 286 -6.95 -12.57 30.66
N GLY A 287 -6.52 -13.25 29.60
CA GLY A 287 -7.03 -13.01 28.24
C GLY A 287 -6.46 -11.80 27.51
N PHE A 288 -5.46 -11.10 28.07
CA PHE A 288 -4.89 -9.91 27.43
C PHE A 288 -4.20 -10.23 26.10
N THR A 289 -4.56 -9.45 25.09
CA THR A 289 -3.86 -9.26 23.80
C THR A 289 -3.95 -7.78 23.43
N GLU A 290 -3.13 -7.31 22.49
CA GLU A 290 -3.15 -5.93 22.01
C GLU A 290 -4.52 -5.50 21.45
N TRP A 291 -5.39 -6.45 21.08
CA TRP A 291 -6.78 -6.16 20.70
C TRP A 291 -7.56 -5.41 21.78
N SER A 292 -7.24 -5.62 23.06
CA SER A 292 -7.87 -4.88 24.16
C SER A 292 -7.58 -3.38 24.07
N ASN A 293 -6.34 -3.03 23.75
CA ASN A 293 -5.90 -1.65 23.57
C ASN A 293 -6.53 -1.06 22.30
N VAL A 294 -6.42 -1.76 21.18
CA VAL A 294 -6.96 -1.34 19.87
C VAL A 294 -8.46 -1.06 19.94
N ALA A 295 -9.24 -1.96 20.52
CA ALA A 295 -10.70 -1.80 20.63
C ALA A 295 -11.12 -0.66 21.57
N SER A 296 -10.27 -0.28 22.52
CA SER A 296 -10.56 0.76 23.51
C SER A 296 -10.19 2.18 23.05
N ALA A 297 -9.39 2.29 21.99
CA ALA A 297 -8.86 3.55 21.49
C ALA A 297 -9.98 4.51 21.04
N GLN A 298 -9.81 5.79 21.33
CA GLN A 298 -10.76 6.85 20.99
C GLN A 298 -10.13 7.88 20.04
N PRO A 299 -10.92 8.49 19.13
CA PRO A 299 -10.50 9.66 18.37
C PRO A 299 -10.00 10.78 19.28
N VAL A 300 -8.90 11.44 18.89
CA VAL A 300 -8.34 12.59 19.61
C VAL A 300 -8.45 13.90 18.83
N PHE A 301 -8.85 13.83 17.56
CA PHE A 301 -9.15 14.96 16.69
C PHE A 301 -10.25 14.55 15.69
N ARG A 302 -10.84 15.52 14.97
CA ARG A 302 -11.94 15.25 14.02
C ARG A 302 -11.45 14.40 12.86
N GLY A 303 -12.13 13.29 12.59
CA GLY A 303 -11.73 12.35 11.53
C GLY A 303 -10.51 11.48 11.89
N HIS A 304 -10.08 11.48 13.16
CA HIS A 304 -9.10 10.52 13.64
C HIS A 304 -9.68 9.10 13.57
N ASN A 305 -8.97 8.20 12.89
CA ASN A 305 -9.43 6.83 12.64
C ASN A 305 -9.06 5.91 13.81
N GLN A 306 -9.67 6.18 14.96
CA GLN A 306 -9.60 5.33 16.14
C GLN A 306 -11.04 5.00 16.62
N PRO A 307 -11.31 3.77 17.07
CA PRO A 307 -10.41 2.62 17.04
C PRO A 307 -10.09 2.17 15.60
N PHE A 308 -8.84 1.83 15.32
CA PHE A 308 -8.42 1.33 14.00
C PHE A 308 -8.60 -0.19 13.93
N LEU A 309 -9.62 -0.64 13.19
CA LEU A 309 -10.11 -2.02 13.29
C LEU A 309 -9.77 -2.90 12.06
N PRO A 310 -9.56 -4.21 12.28
CA PRO A 310 -9.35 -5.19 11.21
C PRO A 310 -10.60 -5.42 10.36
N ALA A 311 -10.40 -5.77 9.09
CA ALA A 311 -11.45 -6.19 8.18
C ALA A 311 -11.61 -7.73 8.15
N GLU A 312 -11.08 -8.40 7.12
CA GLU A 312 -11.43 -9.79 6.79
C GLU A 312 -10.81 -10.87 7.70
N LEU A 313 -9.80 -10.51 8.48
CA LEU A 313 -9.18 -11.40 9.47
C LEU A 313 -9.80 -11.27 10.87
N GLY A 314 -10.53 -10.19 11.13
CA GLY A 314 -11.13 -9.89 12.43
C GLY A 314 -10.11 -9.78 13.58
N PHE A 315 -10.59 -9.85 14.82
CA PHE A 315 -9.75 -9.93 16.02
C PHE A 315 -9.20 -11.35 16.18
N TYR A 316 -8.15 -11.66 15.43
CA TYR A 316 -7.61 -13.02 15.34
C TYR A 316 -6.79 -13.42 16.56
N ASP A 317 -6.56 -14.73 16.71
CA ASP A 317 -5.64 -15.33 17.69
C ASP A 317 -4.54 -16.09 16.94
N LEU A 318 -3.28 -15.70 17.16
CA LEU A 318 -2.11 -16.31 16.56
C LEU A 318 -1.79 -17.70 17.11
N SER A 319 -2.51 -18.20 18.13
CA SER A 319 -2.46 -19.63 18.47
C SER A 319 -3.06 -20.53 17.37
N ASN A 320 -3.82 -19.94 16.44
CA ASN A 320 -4.38 -20.64 15.30
C ASN A 320 -3.49 -20.47 14.06
N GLU A 321 -2.85 -21.56 13.63
CA GLU A 321 -1.99 -21.60 12.43
C GLU A 321 -2.69 -21.09 11.16
N ASN A 322 -4.01 -21.32 11.02
CA ASN A 322 -4.75 -20.88 9.82
C ASN A 322 -4.79 -19.36 9.67
N VAL A 323 -4.64 -18.61 10.77
CA VAL A 323 -4.54 -17.14 10.71
C VAL A 323 -3.27 -16.73 9.98
N ARG A 324 -2.13 -17.34 10.33
CA ARG A 324 -0.84 -17.06 9.68
C ARG A 324 -0.84 -17.45 8.21
N THR A 325 -1.42 -18.61 7.89
CA THR A 325 -1.57 -19.03 6.50
C THR A 325 -2.40 -18.03 5.69
N ARG A 326 -3.53 -17.57 6.21
CA ARG A 326 -4.34 -16.54 5.54
C ARG A 326 -3.63 -15.18 5.43
N GLN A 327 -2.87 -14.79 6.44
CA GLN A 327 -2.02 -13.59 6.39
C GLN A 327 -0.97 -13.71 5.26
N TYR A 328 -0.32 -14.87 5.16
CA TYR A 328 0.66 -15.12 4.10
C TYR A 328 0.02 -15.20 2.71
N GLU A 329 -1.17 -15.78 2.56
CA GLU A 329 -1.93 -15.77 1.30
C GLU A 329 -2.22 -14.34 0.81
N LEU A 330 -2.63 -13.44 1.74
CA LEU A 330 -2.83 -12.03 1.44
C LEU A 330 -1.52 -11.34 1.05
N ALA A 331 -0.44 -11.59 1.80
CA ALA A 331 0.86 -11.00 1.55
C ALA A 331 1.47 -11.44 0.21
N SER A 332 1.43 -12.75 -0.07
CA SER A 332 1.97 -13.35 -1.30
C SER A 332 1.22 -12.90 -2.54
N THR A 333 -0.11 -12.69 -2.45
CA THR A 333 -0.91 -12.09 -3.54
C THR A 333 -0.43 -10.67 -3.88
N ALA A 334 0.10 -9.92 -2.90
CA ALA A 334 0.70 -8.61 -3.11
C ALA A 334 2.16 -8.65 -3.60
N GLY A 335 2.78 -9.83 -3.68
CA GLY A 335 4.20 -10.02 -4.02
C GLY A 335 5.17 -9.88 -2.86
N ILE A 336 4.68 -9.85 -1.61
CA ILE A 336 5.52 -9.86 -0.41
C ILE A 336 6.19 -11.22 -0.30
N GLU A 337 7.50 -11.23 -0.04
CA GLU A 337 8.28 -12.47 0.01
C GLU A 337 7.93 -13.33 1.23
N GLY A 338 7.84 -12.66 2.38
CA GLY A 338 7.67 -13.28 3.68
C GLY A 338 7.77 -12.26 4.79
N PHE A 339 7.81 -12.72 6.04
CA PHE A 339 7.77 -11.86 7.21
C PHE A 339 9.07 -11.87 8.00
N MET A 340 9.46 -10.71 8.55
CA MET A 340 10.51 -10.62 9.56
C MET A 340 9.87 -10.57 10.94
N TYR A 341 9.91 -11.68 11.67
CA TYR A 341 9.33 -11.77 13.00
C TYR A 341 10.19 -11.07 14.03
N TYR A 342 9.60 -10.25 14.90
CA TYR A 342 10.27 -9.87 16.14
C TYR A 342 10.49 -11.13 16.99
N TYR A 343 11.74 -11.34 17.37
CA TYR A 343 12.15 -12.47 18.17
C TYR A 343 12.64 -11.98 19.53
N TYR A 344 11.84 -12.30 20.55
CA TYR A 344 12.04 -11.86 21.92
C TYR A 344 12.77 -12.94 22.71
N TRP A 345 14.08 -12.75 22.83
CA TRP A 345 14.99 -13.62 23.55
C TRP A 345 15.75 -12.80 24.58
N PHE A 346 15.59 -13.16 25.85
CA PHE A 346 16.12 -12.44 27.01
C PHE A 346 16.94 -13.40 27.87
N ALA A 347 18.25 -13.41 27.62
CA ALA A 347 19.19 -14.24 28.36
C ALA A 347 18.73 -15.72 28.49
N GLY A 348 18.39 -16.36 27.37
CA GLY A 348 17.92 -17.74 27.32
C GLY A 348 16.41 -17.94 27.53
N THR A 349 15.69 -16.89 27.95
CA THR A 349 14.23 -16.94 28.10
C THR A 349 13.56 -16.39 26.83
N LYS A 350 12.70 -17.20 26.20
CA LYS A 350 11.90 -16.78 25.04
C LYS A 350 10.53 -16.28 25.49
N LEU A 351 10.06 -15.18 24.92
CA LEU A 351 8.70 -14.66 25.11
C LEU A 351 7.99 -14.52 23.76
N MET A 352 6.66 -14.62 23.75
CA MET A 352 5.84 -14.56 22.52
C MET A 352 6.34 -15.47 21.39
N ASN A 353 7.03 -16.56 21.72
CA ASN A 353 7.76 -17.37 20.76
C ASN A 353 6.90 -18.40 20.06
N MET A 354 5.69 -18.69 20.55
CA MET A 354 4.83 -19.73 19.98
C MET A 354 4.62 -19.55 18.46
N PRO A 355 4.26 -18.36 17.93
CA PRO A 355 4.05 -18.21 16.49
C PRO A 355 5.32 -18.42 15.67
N VAL A 356 6.50 -18.14 16.23
CA VAL A 356 7.79 -18.31 15.54
C VAL A 356 8.29 -19.75 15.63
N ASP A 357 8.14 -20.39 16.79
CA ASP A 357 8.51 -21.79 17.00
C ASP A 357 7.63 -22.71 16.14
N ASP A 358 6.33 -22.44 16.04
CA ASP A 358 5.38 -23.19 15.21
C ASP A 358 5.78 -23.20 13.73
N LEU A 359 6.38 -22.11 13.21
CA LEU A 359 6.86 -22.07 11.82
C LEU A 359 7.84 -23.20 11.57
N SER A 360 8.79 -23.43 12.48
CA SER A 360 9.80 -24.49 12.35
C SER A 360 9.24 -25.92 12.48
N LEU A 361 8.03 -26.06 13.02
CA LEU A 361 7.36 -27.34 13.24
C LEU A 361 6.31 -27.67 12.17
N GLY A 362 5.80 -26.65 11.48
CA GLY A 362 4.75 -26.79 10.47
C GLY A 362 5.28 -27.06 9.07
N ASP A 363 4.44 -27.70 8.24
CA ASP A 363 4.74 -28.02 6.84
C ASP A 363 4.39 -26.89 5.85
N ASN A 364 4.03 -25.70 6.36
CA ASN A 364 3.63 -24.56 5.52
C ASN A 364 4.81 -24.06 4.65
N HIS A 365 4.54 -23.42 3.52
CA HIS A 365 5.60 -22.94 2.61
C HIS A 365 5.91 -21.44 2.75
N GLU A 366 5.66 -20.87 3.92
CA GLU A 366 5.73 -19.43 4.20
C GLU A 366 7.18 -19.00 4.50
N PRO A 367 7.83 -18.15 3.67
CA PRO A 367 9.17 -17.65 3.97
C PRO A 367 9.16 -16.71 5.17
N PHE A 368 10.21 -16.80 5.97
CA PHE A 368 10.35 -15.97 7.16
C PHE A 368 11.81 -15.70 7.49
N CYS A 369 12.06 -14.65 8.26
CA CYS A 369 13.30 -14.44 8.98
C CYS A 369 13.00 -13.78 10.33
N ILE A 370 14.04 -13.49 11.11
CA ILE A 370 13.87 -12.90 12.44
C ILE A 370 14.68 -11.63 12.63
N MET A 371 14.15 -10.77 13.49
CA MET A 371 14.88 -9.67 14.11
C MET A 371 14.90 -9.86 15.62
N TRP A 372 16.09 -9.96 16.19
CA TRP A 372 16.23 -9.99 17.64
C TRP A 372 15.96 -8.61 18.23
N ALA A 373 14.79 -8.47 18.87
CA ALA A 373 14.40 -7.29 19.63
C ALA A 373 15.09 -7.32 21.01
N ASN A 374 16.39 -7.04 21.02
CA ASN A 374 17.27 -7.22 22.19
C ASN A 374 17.22 -6.08 23.21
N GLU A 375 16.13 -5.31 23.24
CA GLU A 375 15.92 -4.22 24.20
C GLU A 375 15.10 -4.69 25.41
N ASN A 376 15.33 -4.08 26.58
CA ASN A 376 14.58 -4.43 27.80
C ASN A 376 13.07 -4.28 27.59
N TRP A 377 12.29 -5.22 28.10
CA TRP A 377 10.84 -5.10 28.06
C TRP A 377 10.36 -4.28 29.26
N THR A 378 9.69 -3.16 29.02
CA THR A 378 9.08 -2.34 30.07
C THR A 378 7.56 -2.44 30.08
N ARG A 379 6.93 -2.15 31.24
CA ARG A 379 5.47 -2.00 31.33
C ARG A 379 4.87 -0.97 30.38
N ARG A 380 5.68 -0.01 29.91
CA ARG A 380 5.27 1.05 28.98
C ARG A 380 5.49 0.68 27.51
N TRP A 381 6.05 -0.51 27.23
CA TRP A 381 6.33 -0.99 25.88
C TRP A 381 7.27 -0.05 25.08
N ASP A 382 8.13 0.71 25.77
CA ASP A 382 8.96 1.79 25.19
C ASP A 382 10.48 1.54 25.32
N GLY A 383 10.88 0.35 25.77
CA GLY A 383 12.31 -0.01 25.92
C GLY A 383 13.07 0.78 26.98
N GLY A 384 12.37 1.57 27.81
CA GLY A 384 12.98 2.41 28.85
C GLY A 384 13.66 1.64 30.00
N SER A 385 14.29 2.38 30.92
CA SER A 385 14.91 1.80 32.12
C SER A 385 13.99 1.77 33.35
N GLU A 386 12.75 2.26 33.24
CA GLU A 386 11.78 2.30 34.32
C GLU A 386 10.69 1.21 34.15
N ASN A 387 10.37 0.48 35.23
CA ASN A 387 9.38 -0.62 35.23
C ASN A 387 9.69 -1.77 34.24
N VAL A 388 10.94 -2.21 34.19
CA VAL A 388 11.38 -3.39 33.43
C VAL A 388 10.67 -4.64 33.94
N LEU A 389 9.99 -5.35 33.03
CA LEU A 389 9.31 -6.62 33.24
C LEU A 389 10.26 -7.81 33.03
N ILE A 390 11.09 -7.75 31.98
CA ILE A 390 12.20 -8.67 31.72
C ILE A 390 13.39 -7.88 31.14
N ALA A 391 14.58 -8.14 31.67
CA ALA A 391 15.81 -7.44 31.28
C ALA A 391 16.69 -8.36 30.42
N GLN A 392 17.47 -7.75 29.54
CA GLN A 392 18.57 -8.44 28.88
C GLN A 392 19.79 -8.47 29.80
N ASP A 393 20.29 -9.65 30.12
CA ASP A 393 21.48 -9.85 30.95
C ASP A 393 22.51 -10.74 30.21
N TYR A 394 23.53 -10.11 29.65
CA TYR A 394 24.59 -10.80 28.91
C TYR A 394 25.66 -11.44 29.82
N ASP A 395 25.69 -11.08 31.10
CA ASP A 395 26.60 -11.66 32.08
C ASP A 395 26.05 -13.02 32.58
N GLU A 396 24.72 -13.14 32.70
CA GLU A 396 24.06 -14.41 33.05
C GLU A 396 24.07 -15.39 31.87
N VAL A 397 23.59 -14.95 30.70
CA VAL A 397 23.62 -15.76 29.47
C VAL A 397 24.28 -14.97 28.34
N PRO A 398 25.49 -15.37 27.92
CA PRO A 398 26.21 -14.69 26.84
C PRO A 398 25.42 -14.69 25.53
N ALA A 399 25.55 -13.61 24.76
CA ALA A 399 24.94 -13.50 23.43
C ALA A 399 25.42 -14.59 22.44
N THR A 400 26.55 -15.27 22.73
CA THR A 400 26.97 -16.46 21.96
C THR A 400 25.99 -17.63 22.06
N GLN A 401 25.11 -17.67 23.08
CA GLN A 401 24.07 -18.71 23.19
C GLN A 401 22.95 -18.51 22.17
N PHE A 402 22.65 -17.26 21.80
CA PHE A 402 21.55 -16.91 20.91
C PHE A 402 21.54 -17.72 19.60
N ILE A 403 22.71 -17.87 18.95
CA ILE A 403 22.81 -18.58 17.68
C ILE A 403 22.36 -20.05 17.80
N HIS A 404 22.64 -20.71 18.92
CA HIS A 404 22.27 -22.11 19.13
C HIS A 404 20.77 -22.28 19.27
N ASP A 405 20.11 -21.30 19.88
CA ASP A 405 18.65 -21.34 20.07
C ASP A 405 17.90 -21.10 18.75
N ILE A 406 18.48 -20.32 17.83
CA ILE A 406 17.88 -20.04 16.52
C ILE A 406 18.34 -20.99 15.41
N LEU A 407 19.27 -21.92 15.67
CA LEU A 407 19.76 -22.90 14.68
C LEU A 407 18.61 -23.65 13.96
N PRO A 408 17.57 -24.14 14.66
CA PRO A 408 16.43 -24.78 14.00
C PRO A 408 15.70 -23.86 13.01
N LEU A 409 15.67 -22.56 13.27
CA LEU A 409 15.04 -21.56 12.39
C LEU A 409 15.91 -21.30 11.15
N ILE A 410 17.19 -20.99 11.35
CA ILE A 410 18.08 -20.55 10.25
C ILE A 410 18.52 -21.70 9.33
N THR A 411 18.34 -22.95 9.77
CA THR A 411 18.56 -24.15 8.95
C THR A 411 17.31 -24.54 8.14
N ASP A 412 16.17 -23.91 8.41
CA ASP A 412 14.95 -24.14 7.65
C ASP A 412 15.13 -23.70 6.18
N PRO A 413 14.69 -24.52 5.19
CA PRO A 413 14.80 -24.16 3.78
C PRO A 413 13.92 -22.97 3.38
N ARG A 414 12.88 -22.64 4.15
CA ARG A 414 12.00 -21.49 3.92
C ARG A 414 12.59 -20.19 4.47
N TYR A 415 13.65 -20.26 5.26
CA TYR A 415 14.26 -19.09 5.86
C TYR A 415 14.80 -18.14 4.79
N ILE A 416 14.48 -16.85 4.89
CA ILE A 416 14.88 -15.83 3.92
C ILE A 416 16.41 -15.71 3.92
N ARG A 417 16.99 -15.74 2.72
CA ARG A 417 18.45 -15.73 2.48
C ARG A 417 18.89 -14.59 1.56
N VAL A 418 20.13 -14.16 1.72
CA VAL A 418 20.84 -13.25 0.79
C VAL A 418 22.15 -13.93 0.42
N ASP A 419 22.42 -14.12 -0.87
CA ASP A 419 23.56 -14.92 -1.35
C ASP A 419 23.60 -16.31 -0.69
N ASN A 420 22.44 -16.96 -0.59
CA ASN A 420 22.23 -18.26 0.09
C ASN A 420 22.51 -18.28 1.62
N LYS A 421 22.88 -17.16 2.24
CA LYS A 421 23.11 -17.04 3.69
C LYS A 421 21.84 -16.59 4.42
N PRO A 422 21.46 -17.21 5.55
CA PRO A 422 20.31 -16.77 6.35
C PRO A 422 20.43 -15.32 6.79
N LEU A 423 19.36 -14.55 6.60
CA LEU A 423 19.24 -13.15 7.02
C LEU A 423 18.86 -13.06 8.50
N VAL A 424 19.75 -12.57 9.36
CA VAL A 424 19.47 -12.36 10.79
C VAL A 424 19.68 -10.90 11.15
N SER A 425 18.65 -10.28 11.71
CA SER A 425 18.69 -8.88 12.16
C SER A 425 18.84 -8.77 13.68
N VAL A 426 19.58 -7.77 14.15
CA VAL A 426 19.68 -7.38 15.57
C VAL A 426 19.25 -5.92 15.72
N TYR A 427 18.35 -5.64 16.66
CA TYR A 427 17.79 -4.29 16.83
C TYR A 427 18.82 -3.27 17.34
N ARG A 428 19.48 -3.55 18.47
CA ARG A 428 20.51 -2.70 19.09
C ARG A 428 21.81 -3.44 19.27
N ILE A 429 22.59 -3.53 18.19
CA ILE A 429 23.82 -4.33 18.17
C ILE A 429 24.85 -3.91 19.23
N THR A 430 24.98 -2.61 19.53
CA THR A 430 26.04 -2.13 20.45
C THR A 430 25.73 -2.39 21.92
N GLN A 431 24.55 -2.93 22.25
CA GLN A 431 24.26 -3.42 23.61
C GLN A 431 24.93 -4.76 23.90
N ILE A 432 25.31 -5.53 22.87
CA ILE A 432 26.00 -6.80 23.03
C ILE A 432 27.48 -6.54 23.35
N PRO A 433 28.01 -7.00 24.50
CA PRO A 433 29.43 -6.87 24.80
C PRO A 433 30.29 -7.62 23.79
N ASP A 434 31.34 -6.97 23.27
CA ASP A 434 32.25 -7.53 22.25
C ASP A 434 31.51 -8.18 21.07
N TYR A 435 30.48 -7.50 20.56
CA TYR A 435 29.63 -8.03 19.50
C TYR A 435 30.43 -8.51 18.28
N THR A 436 31.56 -7.90 17.93
CA THR A 436 32.37 -8.35 16.79
C THR A 436 32.86 -9.80 16.93
N THR A 437 33.32 -10.20 18.12
CA THR A 437 33.71 -11.58 18.42
C THR A 437 32.48 -12.50 18.47
N VAL A 438 31.36 -12.02 19.02
CA VAL A 438 30.10 -12.76 19.07
C VAL A 438 29.57 -13.07 17.66
N LEU A 439 29.55 -12.09 16.77
CA LEU A 439 29.10 -12.25 15.38
C LEU A 439 30.02 -13.19 14.59
N ALA A 440 31.34 -13.11 14.80
CA ALA A 440 32.28 -14.07 14.22
C ALA A 440 32.02 -15.50 14.70
N TYR A 441 31.72 -15.68 15.98
CA TYR A 441 31.31 -16.96 16.55
C TYR A 441 29.99 -17.47 15.93
N TRP A 442 28.98 -16.61 15.78
CA TRP A 442 27.72 -17.00 15.15
C TRP A 442 27.90 -17.48 13.71
N ARG A 443 28.72 -16.78 12.91
CA ARG A 443 29.04 -17.23 11.54
C ARG A 443 29.73 -18.59 11.55
N GLN A 444 30.65 -18.85 12.47
CA GLN A 444 31.32 -20.15 12.58
C GLN A 444 30.31 -21.26 12.93
N VAL A 445 29.41 -21.03 13.89
CA VAL A 445 28.37 -22.00 14.26
C VAL A 445 27.44 -22.30 13.07
N ALA A 446 27.06 -21.28 12.29
CA ALA A 446 26.26 -21.48 11.08
C ALA A 446 26.98 -22.33 10.03
N VAL A 447 28.29 -22.11 9.81
CA VAL A 447 29.11 -22.92 8.91
C VAL A 447 29.24 -24.35 9.42
N ASP A 448 29.47 -24.54 10.72
CA ASP A 448 29.56 -25.87 11.34
C ASP A 448 28.23 -26.65 11.22
N ALA A 449 27.10 -25.95 11.15
CA ALA A 449 25.77 -26.51 10.89
C ALA A 449 25.48 -26.77 9.39
N GLY A 450 26.43 -26.50 8.49
CA GLY A 450 26.32 -26.77 7.05
C GLY A 450 25.73 -25.62 6.22
N LEU A 451 25.67 -24.40 6.75
CA LEU A 451 25.23 -23.20 6.03
C LEU A 451 26.44 -22.46 5.41
N ASP A 452 26.21 -21.61 4.41
CA ASP A 452 27.26 -20.82 3.75
C ASP A 452 27.77 -19.62 4.59
N GLY A 453 27.30 -19.49 5.83
CA GLY A 453 27.53 -18.37 6.74
C GLY A 453 26.23 -17.71 7.18
N LEU A 454 26.28 -16.43 7.58
CA LEU A 454 25.13 -15.60 7.93
C LEU A 454 25.22 -14.26 7.21
N HIS A 455 24.07 -13.72 6.81
CA HIS A 455 23.92 -12.32 6.41
C HIS A 455 23.36 -11.55 7.60
N LEU A 456 24.24 -10.83 8.30
CA LEU A 456 23.97 -10.17 9.58
C LEU A 456 23.67 -8.69 9.35
N VAL A 457 22.48 -8.26 9.76
CA VAL A 457 22.05 -6.87 9.61
C VAL A 457 21.75 -6.24 10.96
N THR A 458 21.91 -4.91 11.05
CA THR A 458 21.54 -4.13 12.24
C THR A 458 20.52 -3.08 11.88
N VAL A 459 19.60 -2.80 12.80
CA VAL A 459 18.66 -1.69 12.60
C VAL A 459 19.38 -0.35 12.71
N ASP A 460 19.05 0.56 11.80
CA ASP A 460 19.53 1.93 11.80
C ASP A 460 18.74 2.80 12.79
N VAL A 461 19.00 2.59 14.09
CA VAL A 461 18.38 3.36 15.19
C VAL A 461 19.13 4.67 15.52
N GLY A 462 20.31 4.88 14.93
CA GLY A 462 21.15 6.07 15.16
C GLY A 462 21.91 6.04 16.49
N ARG A 463 22.99 6.82 16.61
CA ARG A 463 23.91 6.77 17.77
C ARG A 463 23.25 7.03 19.13
N SER A 464 22.21 7.88 19.18
CA SER A 464 21.47 8.17 20.41
C SER A 464 20.66 6.99 20.95
N MET A 465 20.55 5.92 20.15
CA MET A 465 19.80 4.72 20.46
C MET A 465 20.66 3.47 20.28
N ASP A 466 21.98 3.56 20.48
CA ASP A 466 22.93 2.44 20.40
C ASP A 466 23.16 1.92 18.95
N GLY A 467 23.15 2.81 17.95
CA GLY A 467 23.49 2.52 16.54
C GLY A 467 24.97 2.75 16.15
N ILE A 468 25.37 2.25 14.97
CA ILE A 468 26.73 2.36 14.38
C ILE A 468 26.74 3.43 13.26
N ASP A 469 27.76 4.30 13.21
CA ASP A 469 27.90 5.39 12.20
C ASP A 469 29.14 5.23 11.28
N THR A 470 29.76 4.05 11.26
CA THR A 470 31.04 3.78 10.56
C THR A 470 30.91 2.58 9.61
N ASP A 471 31.93 2.34 8.78
CA ASP A 471 32.05 1.18 7.88
C ASP A 471 31.64 -0.14 8.58
N LEU A 472 30.52 -0.74 8.15
CA LEU A 472 29.95 -1.94 8.75
C LEU A 472 30.86 -3.16 8.61
N SER A 473 31.70 -3.19 7.58
CA SER A 473 32.61 -4.30 7.34
C SER A 473 33.63 -4.47 8.48
N ALA A 474 34.04 -3.35 9.10
CA ALA A 474 34.92 -3.35 10.27
C ALA A 474 34.24 -3.90 11.54
N HIS A 475 32.89 -3.99 11.54
CA HIS A 475 32.06 -4.44 12.66
C HIS A 475 31.53 -5.87 12.48
N GLY A 476 31.88 -6.52 11.38
CA GLY A 476 31.40 -7.87 11.07
C GLY A 476 29.92 -7.91 10.69
N LEU A 477 29.32 -6.78 10.30
CA LEU A 477 27.94 -6.67 9.81
C LEU A 477 27.93 -6.54 8.29
N ASP A 478 26.87 -7.01 7.66
CA ASP A 478 26.71 -7.01 6.20
C ASP A 478 25.88 -5.82 5.70
N ALA A 479 24.88 -5.36 6.47
CA ALA A 479 24.07 -4.20 6.10
C ALA A 479 23.37 -3.50 7.29
N PHE A 480 22.98 -2.24 7.07
CA PHE A 480 21.95 -1.53 7.82
C PHE A 480 20.57 -1.86 7.27
N LEU A 481 19.62 -1.97 8.18
CA LEU A 481 18.19 -2.08 7.90
C LEU A 481 17.52 -0.80 8.41
N GLU A 482 16.86 -0.04 7.53
CA GLU A 482 16.14 1.16 7.94
C GLU A 482 14.77 0.81 8.53
N PHE A 483 14.41 1.45 9.65
CA PHE A 483 13.20 1.15 10.41
C PHE A 483 12.43 2.44 10.72
N ALA A 484 11.82 3.03 9.69
CA ALA A 484 11.04 4.25 9.86
C ALA A 484 9.96 4.08 10.96
N PRO A 485 9.78 5.05 11.86
CA PRO A 485 10.20 6.46 11.76
C PRO A 485 11.60 6.78 12.29
N HIS A 486 12.39 5.78 12.71
CA HIS A 486 13.75 6.00 13.21
C HIS A 486 14.64 6.62 12.13
N ASN A 487 15.55 7.50 12.55
CA ASN A 487 16.48 8.24 11.69
C ASN A 487 15.83 9.01 10.53
N ARG A 488 14.54 9.31 10.64
CA ARG A 488 13.83 10.21 9.73
C ARG A 488 13.66 11.59 10.34
N LYS A 489 13.48 12.59 9.47
CA LYS A 489 13.14 13.95 9.90
C LYS A 489 11.69 13.99 10.38
N TRP A 490 11.48 14.39 11.62
CA TRP A 490 10.14 14.57 12.18
C TRP A 490 9.73 16.03 12.05
N THR A 491 8.55 16.27 11.49
CA THR A 491 7.99 17.61 11.30
C THR A 491 6.65 17.66 12.03
N PRO A 492 6.44 18.60 12.97
CA PRO A 492 5.14 18.80 13.60
C PRO A 492 4.05 19.10 12.56
N GLN A 493 2.86 18.54 12.77
CA GLN A 493 1.67 18.86 11.99
C GLN A 493 0.96 20.06 12.60
N ASP A 494 0.40 20.93 11.76
CA ASP A 494 -0.49 22.00 12.21
C ASP A 494 -1.78 21.42 12.80
N ARG A 495 -2.18 21.92 13.98
CA ARG A 495 -3.30 21.40 14.77
C ARG A 495 -4.54 22.27 14.69
N ASP A 496 -4.43 23.50 14.19
CA ASP A 496 -5.47 24.53 14.36
C ASP A 496 -6.81 24.11 13.76
N ASP A 497 -6.79 23.43 12.61
CA ASP A 497 -7.99 22.99 11.89
C ASP A 497 -8.42 21.54 12.21
N LEU A 498 -7.66 20.80 13.03
CA LEU A 498 -7.95 19.39 13.33
C LEU A 498 -9.04 19.22 14.39
N GLY A 499 -9.36 20.27 15.15
CA GLY A 499 -10.33 20.18 16.25
C GLY A 499 -9.86 19.18 17.32
N VAL A 500 -8.61 19.29 17.75
CA VAL A 500 -7.99 18.37 18.71
C VAL A 500 -8.66 18.50 20.09
N ASP A 501 -8.93 17.36 20.72
CA ASP A 501 -9.53 17.28 22.06
C ASP A 501 -8.65 17.99 23.10
N THR A 502 -9.28 18.66 24.07
CA THR A 502 -8.57 19.46 25.09
C THR A 502 -7.73 18.62 26.05
N ARG A 503 -7.97 17.30 26.14
CA ARG A 503 -7.18 16.35 26.93
C ARG A 503 -5.87 15.95 26.24
N PHE A 504 -5.70 16.25 24.95
CA PHE A 504 -4.56 15.79 24.17
C PHE A 504 -3.27 16.52 24.54
N GLU A 505 -2.29 15.74 24.99
CA GLU A 505 -0.94 16.13 25.40
C GLU A 505 0.14 15.42 24.56
N GLY A 506 -0.25 14.68 23.52
CA GLY A 506 0.65 13.97 22.62
C GLY A 506 1.28 14.83 21.52
N ASN A 507 1.96 14.17 20.59
CA ASN A 507 2.53 14.75 19.37
C ASN A 507 1.72 14.34 18.14
N ILE A 508 1.43 15.30 17.26
CA ILE A 508 0.90 15.06 15.91
C ILE A 508 1.98 15.50 14.93
N LEU A 509 2.45 14.55 14.12
CA LEU A 509 3.55 14.72 13.18
C LEU A 509 3.04 14.54 11.74
N SER A 510 3.70 15.16 10.77
CA SER A 510 3.26 15.11 9.37
C SER A 510 3.84 13.90 8.64
N TYR A 511 2.97 12.99 8.19
CA TYR A 511 3.34 11.84 7.34
C TYR A 511 3.84 12.29 5.97
N ALA A 512 3.14 13.25 5.35
CA ALA A 512 3.55 13.80 4.06
C ALA A 512 4.96 14.40 4.11
N ALA A 513 5.31 15.14 5.17
CA ALA A 513 6.65 15.71 5.33
C ALA A 513 7.73 14.62 5.53
N MET A 514 7.41 13.54 6.25
CA MET A 514 8.32 12.41 6.44
C MET A 514 8.54 11.64 5.14
N ALA A 515 7.46 11.28 4.44
CA ALA A 515 7.51 10.59 3.17
C ALA A 515 8.31 11.42 2.16
N GLY A 516 7.93 12.68 1.94
CA GLY A 516 8.62 13.58 1.01
C GLY A 516 10.10 13.79 1.36
N GLY A 517 10.43 13.95 2.64
CA GLY A 517 11.82 14.04 3.08
C GLY A 517 12.63 12.76 2.83
N SER A 518 12.01 11.59 3.01
CA SER A 518 12.63 10.29 2.76
C SER A 518 12.81 10.02 1.26
N GLU A 519 11.83 10.41 0.45
CA GLU A 519 11.91 10.31 -1.01
C GLU A 519 13.04 11.16 -1.58
N LEU A 520 13.22 12.40 -1.09
CA LEU A 520 14.33 13.25 -1.49
C LEU A 520 15.69 12.63 -1.14
N GLN A 521 15.80 11.93 0.01
CA GLN A 521 17.01 11.20 0.37
C GLN A 521 17.27 10.03 -0.58
N LEU A 522 16.22 9.35 -1.03
CA LEU A 522 16.29 8.19 -1.93
C LEU A 522 16.56 8.56 -3.40
N LEU A 523 16.59 9.85 -3.74
CA LEU A 523 17.08 10.31 -5.05
C LEU A 523 18.60 10.20 -5.18
N GLU A 524 19.31 10.21 -4.05
CA GLU A 524 20.76 9.98 -4.01
C GLU A 524 21.06 8.47 -3.99
N PRO A 525 22.16 8.01 -4.62
CA PRO A 525 22.55 6.61 -4.57
C PRO A 525 22.70 6.12 -3.12
N ILE A 526 21.99 5.05 -2.78
CA ILE A 526 22.06 4.42 -1.46
C ILE A 526 23.22 3.43 -1.39
N ASP A 527 23.94 3.43 -0.27
CA ASP A 527 25.05 2.50 -0.02
C ASP A 527 24.59 1.04 -0.17
N VAL A 528 25.40 0.21 -0.83
CA VAL A 528 25.11 -1.22 -1.05
C VAL A 528 24.89 -2.00 0.25
N GLN A 529 25.45 -1.53 1.36
CA GLN A 529 25.26 -2.07 2.71
C GLN A 529 24.07 -1.44 3.44
N ARG A 530 23.10 -0.88 2.72
CA ARG A 530 21.90 -0.26 3.31
C ARG A 530 20.66 -0.73 2.60
N TYR A 531 19.73 -1.32 3.35
CA TYR A 531 18.40 -1.68 2.87
C TYR A 531 17.40 -0.61 3.30
N PRO A 532 16.71 0.04 2.34
CA PRO A 532 15.77 1.09 2.66
C PRO A 532 14.52 0.54 3.35
N GLY A 533 13.90 1.38 4.15
CA GLY A 533 12.76 1.05 4.97
C GLY A 533 11.70 2.14 4.93
N VAL A 534 10.45 1.71 4.75
CA VAL A 534 9.26 2.58 4.74
C VAL A 534 8.32 2.24 5.89
N MET A 535 7.46 3.17 6.25
CA MET A 535 6.46 2.99 7.30
C MET A 535 5.06 3.18 6.73
N VAL A 536 4.15 2.26 7.03
CA VAL A 536 2.74 2.35 6.61
C VAL A 536 2.06 3.54 7.29
N ASN A 537 2.13 3.56 8.62
CA ASN A 537 1.66 4.64 9.50
C ASN A 537 2.34 4.46 10.87
N PHE A 538 2.22 5.44 11.76
CA PHE A 538 2.48 5.25 13.18
C PHE A 538 1.50 6.11 13.98
N ASP A 539 0.77 5.48 14.88
CA ASP A 539 -0.20 6.07 15.79
C ASP A 539 -0.40 5.13 16.99
N ASN A 540 0.25 5.46 18.11
CA ASN A 540 0.16 4.66 19.34
C ASN A 540 -0.97 5.12 20.28
N THR A 541 -2.02 5.77 19.76
CA THR A 541 -3.22 6.17 20.52
C THR A 541 -3.88 4.99 21.23
N ALA A 542 -3.85 3.79 20.67
CA ALA A 542 -4.37 2.60 21.33
C ALA A 542 -3.69 2.29 22.68
N ARG A 543 -2.38 2.59 22.81
CA ARG A 543 -1.63 2.39 24.05
C ARG A 543 -1.63 3.62 24.96
N ARG A 544 -1.64 4.82 24.39
CA ARG A 544 -1.33 6.07 25.12
C ARG A 544 -2.47 7.09 25.15
N GLN A 545 -3.53 6.88 24.38
CA GLN A 545 -4.76 7.67 24.24
C GLN A 545 -4.55 9.19 24.16
N TRP A 546 -4.30 9.86 25.30
CA TRP A 546 -4.18 11.32 25.40
C TRP A 546 -2.74 11.82 25.24
N GLN A 547 -1.74 10.95 25.34
CA GLN A 547 -0.32 11.30 25.14
C GLN A 547 0.35 10.46 24.02
N PRO A 548 -0.25 10.27 22.83
CA PRO A 548 0.35 9.47 21.79
C PRO A 548 1.42 10.23 21.01
N ASP A 549 2.23 9.49 20.27
CA ASP A 549 2.94 9.98 19.10
C ASP A 549 2.22 9.40 17.88
N LEU A 550 1.77 10.26 16.97
CA LEU A 550 1.05 9.85 15.76
C LEU A 550 1.41 10.67 14.53
N TRP A 551 1.29 10.06 13.36
CA TRP A 551 1.53 10.65 12.05
C TRP A 551 0.22 10.90 11.31
N TYR A 552 -0.12 12.18 11.17
CA TYR A 552 -1.27 12.65 10.40
C TYR A 552 -0.95 12.65 8.90
N GLY A 553 -1.90 12.19 8.09
CA GLY A 553 -1.77 12.15 6.62
C GLY A 553 -1.35 10.79 6.06
N ALA A 554 -1.19 9.75 6.90
CA ALA A 554 -0.86 8.42 6.42
C ALA A 554 -2.03 7.81 5.63
N ASN A 555 -1.79 7.48 4.37
CA ASN A 555 -2.77 6.92 3.45
C ASN A 555 -2.09 6.05 2.38
N PRO A 556 -2.85 5.16 1.69
CA PRO A 556 -2.27 4.24 0.71
C PRO A 556 -1.55 4.91 -0.46
N PHE A 557 -1.96 6.11 -0.88
CA PHE A 557 -1.38 6.81 -2.04
C PHE A 557 0.01 7.37 -1.71
N THR A 558 0.12 8.10 -0.59
CA THR A 558 1.42 8.62 -0.12
C THR A 558 2.37 7.48 0.23
N PHE A 559 1.88 6.42 0.88
CA PHE A 559 2.66 5.22 1.17
C PHE A 559 3.18 4.56 -0.11
N ARG A 560 2.31 4.37 -1.10
CA ARG A 560 2.68 3.80 -2.40
C ARG A 560 3.81 4.58 -3.05
N ARG A 561 3.71 5.90 -3.03
CA ARG A 561 4.73 6.80 -3.62
C ARG A 561 6.07 6.66 -2.90
N TRP A 562 6.07 6.64 -1.57
CA TRP A 562 7.29 6.42 -0.78
C TRP A 562 7.90 5.03 -0.99
N LEU A 563 7.09 3.98 -0.96
CA LEU A 563 7.53 2.61 -1.24
C LEU A 563 8.15 2.50 -2.63
N ASN A 564 7.57 3.16 -3.63
CA ASN A 564 8.15 3.17 -4.96
C ASN A 564 9.54 3.79 -4.98
N SER A 565 9.78 4.88 -4.26
CA SER A 565 11.11 5.50 -4.17
C SER A 565 12.11 4.53 -3.54
N ALA A 566 11.73 3.81 -2.48
CA ALA A 566 12.58 2.81 -1.85
C ALA A 566 12.92 1.62 -2.78
N VAL A 567 11.91 1.07 -3.48
CA VAL A 567 12.10 -0.01 -4.46
C VAL A 567 12.94 0.45 -5.65
N SER A 568 12.79 1.70 -6.08
CA SER A 568 13.57 2.25 -7.20
C SER A 568 15.03 2.48 -6.81
N ALA A 569 15.29 2.89 -5.56
CA ALA A 569 16.64 3.12 -5.04
C ALA A 569 17.52 1.85 -4.98
N VAL A 570 16.93 0.66 -4.91
CA VAL A 570 17.66 -0.62 -4.93
C VAL A 570 17.67 -1.29 -6.31
N SER A 571 17.07 -0.69 -7.34
CA SER A 571 16.78 -1.37 -8.61
C SER A 571 18.01 -1.73 -9.45
N ASP A 572 19.16 -1.12 -9.16
CA ASP A 572 20.46 -1.36 -9.80
C ASP A 572 21.25 -2.52 -9.19
N ARG A 573 20.83 -3.04 -8.03
CA ARG A 573 21.47 -4.16 -7.33
C ARG A 573 21.12 -5.52 -7.96
N ASP A 574 21.87 -6.56 -7.60
CA ASP A 574 21.43 -7.94 -7.84
C ASP A 574 20.15 -8.24 -7.05
N PHE A 575 19.27 -9.09 -7.60
CA PHE A 575 17.92 -9.30 -7.07
C PHE A 575 17.92 -9.71 -5.59
N ASP A 576 18.86 -10.55 -5.16
CA ASP A 576 19.03 -10.96 -3.77
C ASP A 576 19.24 -9.77 -2.81
N HIS A 577 19.84 -8.68 -3.28
CA HIS A 577 20.10 -7.46 -2.51
C HIS A 577 19.07 -6.34 -2.73
N ARG A 578 18.00 -6.59 -3.50
CA ARG A 578 16.90 -5.62 -3.67
C ARG A 578 15.89 -5.71 -2.52
N LEU A 579 16.37 -5.75 -1.28
CA LEU A 579 15.52 -5.84 -0.10
C LEU A 579 14.97 -4.47 0.29
N VAL A 580 13.68 -4.40 0.58
CA VAL A 580 12.98 -3.24 1.13
C VAL A 580 12.14 -3.68 2.31
N PHE A 581 12.29 -3.00 3.45
CA PHE A 581 11.56 -3.32 4.67
C PHE A 581 10.36 -2.40 4.89
N ILE A 582 9.31 -2.93 5.50
CA ILE A 582 8.07 -2.17 5.79
C ILE A 582 7.73 -2.30 7.26
N ASN A 583 7.56 -1.16 7.94
CA ASN A 583 6.97 -1.06 9.27
C ASN A 583 5.47 -0.76 9.17
N ALA A 584 4.56 -1.73 9.39
CA ALA A 584 4.76 -3.16 9.61
C ALA A 584 3.58 -3.93 9.00
N TRP A 585 3.59 -5.27 9.11
CA TRP A 585 2.46 -6.11 8.72
C TRP A 585 1.25 -5.88 9.64
N ASN A 586 1.43 -6.05 10.96
CA ASN A 586 0.34 -6.16 11.93
C ASN A 586 0.57 -5.44 13.28
N GLU A 587 1.28 -4.32 13.32
CA GLU A 587 1.45 -3.52 14.55
C GLU A 587 0.20 -2.68 14.86
N TRP A 588 -0.92 -3.36 15.16
CA TRP A 588 -2.25 -2.73 15.30
C TRP A 588 -2.32 -1.63 16.36
N ALA A 589 -1.63 -1.80 17.49
CA ALA A 589 -1.64 -0.82 18.57
C ALA A 589 -0.75 0.40 18.33
N GLU A 590 0.12 0.34 17.30
CA GLU A 590 0.87 1.47 16.77
C GLU A 590 0.33 1.95 15.42
N GLY A 591 -0.79 1.41 14.95
CA GLY A 591 -1.38 1.77 13.66
C GLY A 591 -0.55 1.43 12.42
N ALA A 592 0.65 0.84 12.58
CA ALA A 592 1.57 0.46 11.51
C ALA A 592 1.15 -0.87 10.87
N VAL A 593 0.05 -0.83 10.12
CA VAL A 593 -0.66 -2.04 9.66
C VAL A 593 -0.81 -2.07 8.14
N LEU A 594 -0.14 -3.03 7.50
CA LEU A 594 -0.32 -3.37 6.10
C LEU A 594 -1.52 -4.30 5.86
N GLU A 595 -1.93 -5.05 6.90
CA GLU A 595 -3.10 -5.92 6.86
C GLU A 595 -4.40 -5.19 6.47
N PRO A 596 -5.38 -5.91 5.89
CA PRO A 596 -6.65 -5.31 5.55
C PRO A 596 -7.41 -4.76 6.76
N SER A 597 -7.72 -3.47 6.70
CA SER A 597 -8.48 -2.74 7.73
C SER A 597 -9.87 -2.37 7.23
N GLN A 598 -10.80 -2.04 8.13
CA GLN A 598 -12.15 -1.63 7.72
C GLN A 598 -12.11 -0.40 6.81
N ARG A 599 -11.29 0.60 7.18
CA ARG A 599 -11.15 1.86 6.44
C ARG A 599 -10.55 1.67 5.05
N PHE A 600 -9.43 0.94 4.96
CA PHE A 600 -8.65 0.89 3.73
C PHE A 600 -8.83 -0.39 2.92
N GLY A 601 -9.52 -1.41 3.45
CA GLY A 601 -9.60 -2.72 2.81
C GLY A 601 -8.21 -3.22 2.49
N ARG A 602 -8.03 -3.75 1.28
CA ARG A 602 -6.74 -4.24 0.77
C ARG A 602 -5.87 -3.17 0.09
N THR A 603 -6.25 -1.89 0.14
CA THR A 603 -5.60 -0.84 -0.66
C THR A 603 -4.09 -0.70 -0.39
N TYR A 604 -3.63 -0.94 0.84
CA TYR A 604 -2.18 -0.97 1.14
C TYR A 604 -1.46 -2.16 0.49
N LEU A 605 -2.09 -3.34 0.42
CA LEU A 605 -1.56 -4.48 -0.31
C LEU A 605 -1.53 -4.23 -1.82
N LEU A 606 -2.56 -3.56 -2.34
CA LEU A 606 -2.60 -3.13 -3.75
C LEU A 606 -1.51 -2.11 -4.06
N ALA A 607 -1.19 -1.21 -3.13
CA ALA A 607 -0.05 -0.30 -3.26
C ALA A 607 1.28 -1.08 -3.40
N VAL A 608 1.48 -2.13 -2.59
CA VAL A 608 2.67 -2.99 -2.69
C VAL A 608 2.71 -3.71 -4.04
N HIS A 609 1.61 -4.34 -4.44
CA HIS A 609 1.49 -5.05 -5.72
C HIS A 609 1.79 -4.11 -6.90
N ASP A 610 1.15 -2.95 -6.94
CA ASP A 610 1.36 -1.92 -7.96
C ASP A 610 2.84 -1.52 -8.04
N VAL A 611 3.53 -1.30 -6.92
CA VAL A 611 4.95 -0.94 -6.95
C VAL A 611 5.85 -2.08 -7.44
N LEU A 612 5.54 -3.32 -7.05
CA LEU A 612 6.38 -4.50 -7.37
C LEU A 612 6.20 -4.99 -8.80
N PHE A 613 5.00 -4.89 -9.37
CA PHE A 613 4.64 -5.51 -10.65
C PHE A 613 4.26 -4.53 -11.77
N ARG A 614 4.44 -3.21 -11.57
CA ARG A 614 4.19 -2.21 -12.62
C ARG A 614 5.15 -2.26 -13.80
#